data_AF-A0A7X7L5G1-F1
#
_entry.id   AF-A0A7X7L5G1-F1
#
_cell.length_a   1.000
_cell.length_b   1.000
_cell.length_c   1.000
_cell.angle_alpha   90.00
_cell.angle_beta   90.00
_cell.angle_gamma   90.00
#
_symmetry.space_group_name_H-M   'P 1'
#
loop_
_entity.id
_entity.type
_entity.pdbx_description
1 polymer ?
#
loop_
_entity_poly.entity_id
_entity_poly.type
_entity_poly.pdbx_seq_one_letter_code
_entity_poly.pdbx_strand_id
1 'polypeptide(L)'
;MNSREKVKKIFLRNSNGSGAMWTGHPNDKTIPIYAKKWNIEPTREAIFTYLDDDCRWVMANSGYKHPQGLADFNPAWNTKRDTLSAEGCFADAENISDIEKYPWPDVKYCDFTDIYAQIDK
;
A
#
# COMPACT_ATOMS: atom_id res chain seq x y z
N MET A 1 13.70 -18.04 -12.71
CA MET A 1 12.37 -17.80 -12.12
C MET A 1 12.42 -16.44 -11.48
N ASN A 2 11.57 -15.50 -11.90
CA ASN A 2 11.54 -14.16 -11.30
C ASN A 2 10.65 -14.13 -10.05
N SER A 3 10.70 -13.03 -9.29
CA SER A 3 9.92 -12.85 -8.06
C SER A 3 8.42 -13.03 -8.28
N ARG A 4 7.87 -12.51 -9.39
CA ARG A 4 6.45 -12.69 -9.74
C ARG A 4 6.07 -14.16 -9.89
N GLU A 5 6.88 -14.96 -10.59
CA GLU A 5 6.66 -16.39 -10.77
C GLU A 5 6.78 -17.16 -9.46
N LYS A 6 7.77 -16.79 -8.62
CA LYS A 6 7.98 -17.39 -7.30
C LYS A 6 6.77 -17.16 -6.39
N VAL A 7 6.31 -15.92 -6.27
CA VAL A 7 5.12 -15.54 -5.49
C VAL A 7 3.88 -16.24 -6.03
N LYS A 8 3.67 -16.25 -7.35
CA LYS A 8 2.53 -16.94 -7.98
C LYS A 8 2.51 -18.43 -7.63
N LYS A 9 3.66 -19.12 -7.66
CA LYS A 9 3.74 -20.54 -7.27
C LYS A 9 3.38 -20.79 -5.81
N ILE A 10 3.74 -19.88 -4.90
CA ILE A 10 3.36 -19.98 -3.48
C ILE A 10 1.84 -19.93 -3.32
N PHE A 11 1.18 -18.94 -3.94
CA PHE A 11 -0.29 -18.83 -3.89
C PHE A 11 -1.01 -20.03 -4.52
N LEU A 12 -0.42 -20.61 -5.58
CA LEU A 12 -0.92 -21.82 -6.23
C LEU A 12 -0.54 -23.12 -5.52
N ARG A 13 0.12 -23.04 -4.34
CA ARG A 13 0.61 -24.20 -3.59
C ARG A 13 1.50 -25.15 -4.41
N ASN A 14 2.24 -24.59 -5.36
CA ASN A 14 3.14 -25.31 -6.27
C ASN A 14 4.59 -24.77 -6.16
N SER A 15 4.96 -24.28 -4.97
CA SER A 15 6.35 -23.88 -4.70
C SER A 15 7.22 -25.12 -4.45
N ASN A 16 8.49 -25.05 -4.83
CA ASN A 16 9.49 -26.10 -4.56
C ASN A 16 10.12 -25.98 -3.16
N GLY A 17 9.45 -25.30 -2.21
CA GLY A 17 9.94 -25.06 -0.85
C GLY A 17 10.70 -23.74 -0.66
N SER A 18 11.00 -22.97 -1.72
CA SER A 18 11.53 -21.62 -1.56
C SER A 18 10.43 -20.62 -1.20
N GLY A 19 10.51 -19.98 -0.02
CA GLY A 19 9.62 -18.89 0.39
C GLY A 19 9.93 -17.57 -0.34
N ALA A 20 8.95 -16.67 -0.41
CA ALA A 20 9.13 -15.31 -0.91
C ALA A 20 9.47 -14.34 0.23
N MET A 21 10.25 -13.30 -0.07
CA MET A 21 10.65 -12.28 0.89
C MET A 21 9.86 -10.99 0.72
N TRP A 22 9.44 -10.41 1.84
CA TRP A 22 8.88 -9.06 1.91
C TRP A 22 9.32 -8.41 3.23
N THR A 23 10.12 -7.36 3.14
CA THR A 23 10.66 -6.60 4.26
C THR A 23 9.57 -5.83 5.03
N GLY A 24 8.42 -5.57 4.41
CA GLY A 24 7.31 -4.85 5.04
C GLY A 24 7.49 -3.34 4.98
N HIS A 25 7.19 -2.65 6.08
CA HIS A 25 7.28 -1.20 6.21
C HIS A 25 8.26 -0.83 7.33
N PRO A 26 9.59 -0.84 7.08
CA PRO A 26 10.56 -0.46 8.10
C PRO A 26 10.31 0.97 8.56
N ASN A 27 10.53 1.24 9.84
CA ASN A 27 10.41 2.59 10.39
C ASN A 27 11.34 3.56 9.65
N ASP A 28 10.89 4.75 9.27
CA ASP A 28 11.71 5.70 8.50
C ASP A 28 13.05 6.03 9.20
N LYS A 29 13.08 6.01 10.54
CA LYS A 29 14.30 6.27 11.32
C LYS A 29 15.37 5.19 11.17
N THR A 30 15.01 3.97 10.74
CA THR A 30 15.98 2.88 10.56
C THR A 30 16.63 2.90 9.17
N ILE A 31 15.99 3.53 8.18
CA ILE A 31 16.52 3.64 6.81
C ILE A 31 17.97 4.16 6.77
N PRO A 32 18.31 5.32 7.37
CA PRO A 32 19.69 5.83 7.32
C PRO A 32 20.68 4.93 8.08
N ILE A 33 20.22 4.20 9.10
CA ILE A 33 21.05 3.28 9.88
C ILE A 33 21.45 2.08 9.01
N TYR A 34 20.47 1.48 8.34
CA TYR A 34 20.69 0.36 7.42
C TYR A 34 21.55 0.78 6.23
N ALA A 35 21.24 1.93 5.62
CA ALA A 35 21.99 2.45 4.49
C ALA A 35 23.46 2.65 4.81
N LYS A 36 23.76 3.25 5.97
CA LYS A 36 25.14 3.39 6.47
C LYS A 36 25.79 2.03 6.72
N LYS A 37 25.06 1.06 7.29
CA LYS A 37 25.61 -0.25 7.64
C LYS A 37 25.93 -1.11 6.42
N TRP A 38 25.09 -1.06 5.39
CA TRP A 38 25.21 -1.84 4.17
C TRP A 38 25.91 -1.10 3.02
N ASN A 39 26.26 0.17 3.25
CA ASN A 39 26.89 1.04 2.26
C ASN A 39 26.06 1.14 0.97
N ILE A 40 24.77 1.45 1.13
CA ILE A 40 23.79 1.65 0.06
C ILE A 40 23.15 3.04 0.19
N GLU A 41 22.39 3.45 -0.82
CA GLU A 41 21.63 4.70 -0.79
C GLU A 41 20.66 4.75 0.40
N PRO A 42 20.47 5.91 1.05
CA PRO A 42 19.58 6.08 2.20
C PRO A 42 18.11 6.18 1.79
N THR A 43 17.66 5.23 0.97
CA THR A 43 16.29 5.13 0.49
C THR A 43 15.68 3.80 0.88
N ARG A 44 14.35 3.78 1.01
CA ARG A 44 13.60 2.56 1.30
C ARG A 44 13.73 1.53 0.17
N GLU A 45 13.71 1.97 -1.10
CA GLU A 45 13.86 1.07 -2.23
C GLU A 45 15.24 0.41 -2.26
N ALA A 46 16.33 1.14 -1.97
CA ALA A 46 17.66 0.54 -1.91
C ALA A 46 17.75 -0.59 -0.87
N ILE A 47 17.06 -0.47 0.27
CA ILE A 47 16.95 -1.54 1.27
C ILE A 47 16.22 -2.76 0.69
N PHE A 48 15.09 -2.54 0.01
CA PHE A 48 14.32 -3.63 -0.59
C PHE A 48 15.09 -4.35 -1.71
N THR A 49 15.84 -3.59 -2.53
CA THR A 49 16.76 -4.17 -3.52
C THR A 49 17.89 -4.95 -2.85
N TYR A 50 18.49 -4.42 -1.79
CA TYR A 50 19.59 -5.09 -1.08
C TYR A 50 19.15 -6.41 -0.43
N LEU A 51 17.92 -6.48 0.08
CA LEU A 51 17.35 -7.68 0.70
C LEU A 51 16.70 -8.65 -0.30
N ASP A 52 16.74 -8.33 -1.60
CA ASP A 52 16.14 -9.13 -2.69
C ASP A 52 14.64 -9.40 -2.44
N ASP A 53 13.91 -8.37 -2.03
CA ASP A 53 12.47 -8.45 -1.77
C ASP A 53 11.71 -8.86 -3.04
N ASP A 54 10.88 -9.90 -2.94
CA ASP A 54 10.06 -10.41 -4.03
C ASP A 54 8.80 -9.58 -4.30
N CYS A 55 8.42 -8.73 -3.33
CA CYS A 55 7.19 -7.94 -3.34
C CYS A 55 7.45 -6.49 -2.96
N ARG A 56 6.62 -5.59 -3.49
CA ARG A 56 6.45 -4.22 -2.99
C ARG A 56 4.99 -4.04 -2.57
N TRP A 57 4.76 -3.41 -1.43
CA TRP A 57 3.41 -3.02 -1.03
C TRP A 57 3.19 -1.56 -1.39
N VAL A 58 2.31 -1.32 -2.37
CA VAL A 58 1.89 0.01 -2.80
C VAL A 58 0.41 0.16 -2.48
N MET A 59 0.07 1.11 -1.61
CA MET A 59 -1.32 1.39 -1.26
C MET A 59 -1.95 2.33 -2.29
N ALA A 60 -3.24 2.16 -2.56
CA ALA A 60 -3.97 3.04 -3.48
C ALA A 60 -3.92 4.51 -3.03
N ASN A 61 -4.07 4.77 -1.73
CA ASN A 61 -3.94 6.10 -1.14
C ASN A 61 -2.56 6.74 -1.32
N SER A 62 -1.52 5.99 -1.68
CA SER A 62 -0.20 6.57 -1.97
C SER A 62 -0.14 7.33 -3.30
N GLY A 63 -1.11 7.08 -4.18
CA GLY A 63 -1.25 7.79 -5.46
C GLY A 63 -2.60 8.50 -5.64
N TYR A 64 -3.51 8.44 -4.67
CA TYR A 64 -4.85 8.99 -4.84
C TYR A 64 -4.87 10.52 -4.70
N LYS A 65 -5.09 11.23 -5.80
CA LYS A 65 -5.03 12.70 -5.93
C LYS A 65 -6.40 13.25 -6.39
N HIS A 66 -7.42 13.16 -5.55
CA HIS A 66 -8.74 13.73 -5.87
C HIS A 66 -8.67 15.27 -5.98
N PRO A 67 -9.26 15.93 -7.00
CA PRO A 67 -9.14 17.38 -7.22
C PRO A 67 -9.64 18.24 -6.05
N GLN A 68 -10.62 17.74 -5.30
CA GLN A 68 -11.20 18.37 -4.11
C GLN A 68 -10.53 17.92 -2.79
N GLY A 69 -9.44 17.14 -2.84
CA GLY A 69 -8.72 16.67 -1.67
C GLY A 69 -9.45 15.58 -0.85
N LEU A 70 -10.42 14.88 -1.46
CA LEU A 70 -11.05 13.72 -0.83
C LEU A 70 -10.07 12.55 -0.70
N ALA A 71 -10.15 11.84 0.42
CA ALA A 71 -9.44 10.57 0.60
C ALA A 71 -10.00 9.48 -0.34
N ASP A 72 -9.21 8.44 -0.59
CA ASP A 72 -9.65 7.25 -1.32
C ASP A 72 -10.76 6.51 -0.57
N PHE A 73 -10.65 6.44 0.75
CA PHE A 73 -11.74 6.03 1.61
C PHE A 73 -11.71 6.76 2.95
N ASN A 74 -12.82 7.40 3.32
CA ASN A 74 -13.02 8.05 4.60
C ASN A 74 -14.05 7.28 5.43
N PRO A 75 -13.63 6.42 6.39
CA PRO A 75 -14.56 5.67 7.22
C PRO A 75 -15.40 6.55 8.15
N ALA A 76 -15.05 7.84 8.29
CA ALA A 76 -15.78 8.84 9.05
C ALA A 76 -16.59 9.82 8.16
N TRP A 77 -16.89 9.45 6.91
CA TRP A 77 -17.72 10.29 6.04
C TRP A 77 -19.09 10.55 6.69
N ASN A 78 -19.45 11.83 6.84
CA ASN A 78 -20.67 12.31 7.53
C ASN A 78 -20.88 11.80 8.96
N THR A 79 -19.84 11.32 9.63
CA THR A 79 -19.92 10.88 11.03
C THR A 79 -18.65 11.27 11.80
N LYS A 80 -18.72 11.25 13.13
CA LYS A 80 -17.56 11.46 13.98
C LYS A 80 -17.05 10.12 14.47
N ARG A 81 -15.81 9.78 14.11
CA ARG A 81 -15.16 8.53 14.53
C ARG A 81 -14.01 8.82 15.48
N ASP A 82 -14.29 8.70 16.78
CA ASP A 82 -13.32 9.02 17.84
C ASP A 82 -12.36 7.86 18.15
N THR A 83 -12.70 6.63 17.77
CA THR A 83 -11.87 5.44 18.00
C THR A 83 -11.90 4.48 16.81
N LEU A 84 -10.95 3.55 16.75
CA LEU A 84 -10.96 2.51 15.72
C LEU A 84 -12.15 1.53 15.83
N SER A 85 -12.78 1.42 17.00
CA SER A 85 -13.95 0.56 17.22
C SER A 85 -15.28 1.30 17.09
N ALA A 86 -15.26 2.61 16.88
CA ALA A 86 -16.47 3.39 16.67
C ALA A 86 -17.11 3.05 15.31
N GLU A 87 -18.42 3.27 15.25
CA GLU A 87 -19.26 3.11 14.07
C GLU A 87 -18.68 3.84 12.84
N GLY A 88 -18.85 3.24 11.67
CA GLY A 88 -18.38 3.79 10.41
C GLY A 88 -19.47 4.57 9.66
N CYS A 89 -19.09 5.18 8.54
CA CYS A 89 -19.97 5.95 7.65
C CYS A 89 -21.20 5.22 7.10
N PHE A 90 -21.30 3.91 7.29
CA PHE A 90 -22.43 3.06 6.86
C PHE A 90 -23.15 2.35 8.01
N ALA A 91 -22.93 2.76 9.26
CA ALA A 91 -23.52 2.08 10.43
C ALA A 91 -25.07 2.06 10.39
N ASP A 92 -25.67 3.14 9.91
CA ASP A 92 -27.13 3.30 9.80
C ASP A 92 -27.66 3.08 8.37
N ALA A 93 -26.86 2.48 7.47
CA ALA A 93 -27.31 2.25 6.09
C ALA A 93 -28.34 1.10 6.05
N GLU A 94 -29.57 1.40 5.60
CA GLU A 94 -30.65 0.40 5.51
C GLU A 94 -30.87 -0.09 4.08
N ASN A 95 -30.42 0.68 3.09
CA ASN A 95 -30.65 0.39 1.68
C ASN A 95 -29.46 0.82 0.81
N ILE A 96 -29.44 0.34 -0.44
CA ILE A 96 -28.37 0.62 -1.40
C ILE A 96 -28.21 2.14 -1.62
N SER A 97 -29.30 2.90 -1.61
CA SER A 97 -29.22 4.35 -1.85
C SER A 97 -28.46 5.10 -0.75
N ASP A 98 -28.38 4.55 0.47
CA ASP A 98 -27.54 5.12 1.53
C ASP A 98 -26.05 4.92 1.24
N ILE A 99 -25.69 3.78 0.65
CA ILE A 99 -24.34 3.44 0.23
C ILE A 99 -23.89 4.31 -0.96
N GLU A 100 -24.78 4.55 -1.93
CA GLU A 100 -24.48 5.35 -3.13
C GLU A 100 -24.29 6.85 -2.86
N LYS A 101 -24.70 7.36 -1.69
CA LYS A 101 -24.44 8.76 -1.27
C LYS A 101 -22.96 8.99 -0.92
N TYR A 102 -22.23 7.94 -0.60
CA TYR A 102 -20.80 8.05 -0.31
C TYR A 102 -20.04 8.43 -1.58
N PRO A 103 -19.08 9.37 -1.53
CA PRO A 103 -18.26 9.74 -2.67
C PRO A 103 -17.24 8.63 -2.96
N TRP A 104 -17.69 7.56 -3.60
CA TRP A 104 -16.85 6.42 -3.93
C TRP A 104 -15.62 6.84 -4.73
N PRO A 105 -14.43 6.27 -4.42
CA PRO A 105 -13.22 6.63 -5.12
C PRO A 105 -13.31 6.28 -6.61
N ASP A 106 -12.75 7.15 -7.44
CA ASP A 106 -12.62 6.92 -8.87
C ASP A 106 -11.14 6.69 -9.19
N VAL A 107 -10.86 5.53 -9.79
CA VAL A 107 -9.49 5.09 -10.13
C VAL A 107 -8.76 6.07 -11.06
N LYS A 108 -9.47 6.93 -11.80
CA LYS A 108 -8.85 7.97 -12.64
C LYS A 108 -8.04 8.99 -11.84
N TYR A 109 -8.30 9.10 -10.53
CA TYR A 109 -7.56 9.98 -9.64
C TYR A 109 -6.33 9.32 -9.02
N CYS A 110 -6.09 8.03 -9.30
CA CYS A 110 -4.84 7.37 -8.93
C CYS A 110 -3.73 7.77 -9.92
N ASP A 111 -2.74 8.47 -9.40
CA ASP A 111 -1.49 8.83 -10.07
C ASP A 111 -0.31 8.25 -9.28
N PHE A 112 0.34 7.25 -9.88
CA PHE A 112 1.48 6.55 -9.28
C PHE A 112 2.82 6.94 -9.91
N THR A 113 2.90 8.06 -10.65
CA THR A 113 4.15 8.51 -11.30
C THR A 113 5.32 8.59 -10.32
N ASP A 114 5.10 9.12 -9.11
CA ASP A 114 6.14 9.24 -8.08
C ASP A 114 6.60 7.88 -7.55
N ILE A 115 5.73 6.87 -7.55
CA ILE A 115 6.06 5.51 -7.13
C ILE A 115 6.85 4.80 -8.21
N TYR A 116 6.44 4.91 -9.48
CA TYR A 116 7.19 4.38 -10.61
C TYR A 116 8.61 4.96 -10.67
N ALA A 117 8.76 6.28 -10.48
CA ALA A 117 10.07 6.93 -10.43
C ALA A 117 10.99 6.42 -9.30
N GLN A 118 10.43 5.86 -8.22
CA GLN A 118 11.20 5.27 -7.14
C GLN A 118 11.66 3.85 -7.45
N ILE A 119 10.85 3.04 -8.14
CA ILE A 119 11.07 1.60 -8.36
C ILE A 119 11.67 1.25 -9.72
N ASP A 120 11.50 2.09 -10.75
CA ASP A 120 11.94 1.81 -12.14
C ASP A 120 13.43 2.13 -12.37
N LYS A 121 14.31 1.75 -11.46
CA LYS A 121 15.77 1.92 -11.58
C LYS A 121 16.51 0.64 -11.95
#